data_AF-A0A7W0ZYG3-F1
#
_entry.id   AF-A0A7W0ZYG3-F1
#
_cell.length_a   1.000
_cell.length_b   1.000
_cell.length_c   1.000
_cell.angle_alpha   90.00
_cell.angle_beta   90.00
_cell.angle_gamma   90.00
#
_symmetry.space_group_name_H-M   'P 1'
#
loop_
_entity.id
_entity.type
_entity.pdbx_description
1 polymer ?
#
loop_
_entity_poly.entity_id
_entity_poly.type
_entity_poly.pdbx_seq_one_letter_code
_entity_poly.pdbx_strand_id
1 'polypeptide(L)'
;MRTSLLAIALLAGCSPRSSPSQPPGNVATVGAAIQLERDQPLGWIGLGTLRATDNSWIPVSTQVGALTLTDDPLPPRVTVVPRTGAAQLLSVGNSIPLQYGCDNNQLGVRPLSGVRIAAGPAWILPPETPPSWRPAPLALTTPQRTPTHRSHAASTLVFDLVRRDPSRVALTITREGAKVFDSVYERAVMDGADLSAALDLAETVPGIPEPVAGWSFAPAGPFLVVLLVPGYEGVTLQPILIEETSARLVEGMELYLYWCAF
;
A
#
# COMPACT_ATOMS: atom_id res chain seq x y z
N MET A 1 64.79 53.06 -5.30
CA MET A 1 63.89 52.65 -6.41
C MET A 1 63.10 51.44 -5.96
N ARG A 2 61.85 51.37 -6.41
CA ARG A 2 60.72 50.57 -5.91
C ARG A 2 61.01 49.07 -5.77
N THR A 3 60.68 48.51 -4.61
CA THR A 3 60.47 47.07 -4.38
C THR A 3 58.96 46.84 -4.43
N SER A 4 58.48 46.18 -5.48
CA SER A 4 57.08 45.78 -5.62
C SER A 4 56.91 44.35 -5.10
N LEU A 5 56.18 44.20 -4.01
CA LEU A 5 55.64 42.91 -3.55
C LEU A 5 54.32 42.65 -4.27
N LEU A 6 54.27 41.54 -5.01
CA LEU A 6 53.08 41.05 -5.70
C LEU A 6 52.26 40.20 -4.72
N ALA A 7 51.08 40.66 -4.32
CA ALA A 7 50.13 39.88 -3.54
C ALA A 7 49.32 38.96 -4.49
N ILE A 8 49.46 37.65 -4.32
CA ILE A 8 48.64 36.65 -5.02
C ILE A 8 47.36 36.46 -4.19
N ALA A 9 46.23 36.93 -4.72
CA ALA A 9 44.91 36.65 -4.18
C ALA A 9 44.44 35.27 -4.68
N LEU A 10 44.35 34.29 -3.77
CA LEU A 10 43.68 33.01 -3.99
C LEU A 10 42.16 33.24 -4.02
N LEU A 11 41.56 33.26 -5.21
CA LEU A 11 40.11 33.16 -5.37
C LEU A 11 39.71 31.68 -5.22
N ALA A 12 39.18 31.33 -4.05
CA ALA A 12 38.48 30.07 -3.84
C ALA A 12 37.17 30.09 -4.66
N GLY A 13 37.17 29.39 -5.79
CA GLY A 13 35.97 29.14 -6.58
C GLY A 13 35.05 28.16 -5.83
N CYS A 14 34.00 28.67 -5.20
CA CYS A 14 32.86 27.86 -4.80
C CYS A 14 32.07 27.47 -6.06
N SER A 15 32.27 26.23 -6.54
CA SER A 15 31.33 25.64 -7.50
C SER A 15 29.98 25.44 -6.80
N PRO A 16 28.87 25.97 -7.32
CA PRO A 16 27.56 25.67 -6.78
C PRO A 16 27.29 24.16 -6.93
N ARG A 17 26.91 23.51 -5.84
CA ARG A 17 26.34 22.15 -5.87
C ARG A 17 25.17 22.16 -6.83
N SER A 18 25.28 21.41 -7.91
CA SER A 18 24.16 21.03 -8.76
C SER A 18 23.09 20.40 -7.87
N SER A 19 21.93 21.06 -7.77
CA SER A 19 20.74 20.51 -7.11
C SER A 19 20.45 19.12 -7.68
N PRO A 20 20.07 18.13 -6.86
CA PRO A 20 19.66 16.83 -7.37
C PRO A 20 18.49 17.04 -8.34
N SER A 21 18.62 16.47 -9.54
CA SER A 21 17.58 16.49 -10.56
C SER A 21 16.32 15.88 -9.96
N GLN A 22 15.31 16.71 -9.78
CA GLN A 22 13.96 16.28 -9.41
C GLN A 22 13.53 15.21 -10.43
N PRO A 23 13.06 14.03 -9.99
CA PRO A 23 12.56 13.02 -10.91
C PRO A 23 11.46 13.67 -11.77
N PRO A 24 11.34 13.31 -13.06
CA PRO A 24 10.35 13.91 -13.95
C PRO A 24 8.97 13.80 -13.31
N GLY A 25 8.40 14.94 -12.94
CA GLY A 25 7.02 15.02 -12.49
C GLY A 25 6.14 14.59 -13.65
N ASN A 26 5.36 13.53 -13.45
CA ASN A 26 4.27 13.20 -14.35
C ASN A 26 3.23 14.33 -14.28
N VAL A 27 3.42 15.37 -15.09
CA VAL A 27 2.38 16.38 -15.31
C VAL A 27 1.28 15.69 -16.12
N ALA A 28 0.26 15.21 -15.41
CA ALA A 28 -0.91 14.63 -16.03
C ALA A 28 -1.65 15.72 -16.82
N THR A 29 -1.92 15.45 -18.10
CA THR A 29 -2.94 16.15 -18.88
C THR A 29 -4.26 16.01 -18.12
N VAL A 30 -4.97 17.11 -17.88
CA VAL A 30 -6.24 17.16 -17.13
C VAL A 30 -7.21 16.11 -17.70
N GLY A 31 -7.26 14.95 -17.07
CA GLY A 31 -8.23 13.91 -17.36
C GLY A 31 -9.59 14.36 -16.83
N ALA A 32 -10.67 13.91 -17.47
CA ALA A 32 -12.01 14.10 -16.92
C ALA A 32 -12.03 13.58 -15.47
N ALA A 33 -12.49 14.41 -14.53
CA ALA A 33 -12.62 14.02 -13.14
C ALA A 33 -13.48 12.74 -13.05
N ILE A 34 -12.94 11.68 -12.46
CA ILE A 34 -13.70 10.47 -12.16
C ILE A 34 -14.51 10.75 -10.89
N GLN A 35 -15.83 10.77 -11.02
CA GLN A 35 -16.74 10.72 -9.88
C GLN A 35 -17.08 9.26 -9.60
N LEU A 36 -17.03 8.88 -8.32
CA LEU A 36 -17.36 7.55 -7.84
C LEU A 36 -18.59 7.66 -6.94
N GLU A 37 -19.65 6.93 -7.26
CA GLU A 37 -20.79 6.85 -6.35
C GLU A 37 -20.36 6.15 -5.06
N ARG A 38 -20.97 6.53 -3.93
CA ARG A 38 -20.60 5.98 -2.61
C ARG A 38 -20.63 4.45 -2.60
N ASP A 39 -21.65 3.88 -3.23
CA ASP A 39 -21.94 2.44 -3.24
C ASP A 39 -21.51 1.78 -4.56
N GLN A 40 -20.75 2.50 -5.41
CA GLN A 40 -20.24 1.92 -6.66
C GLN A 40 -19.33 0.74 -6.34
N PRO A 41 -19.56 -0.44 -6.95
CA PRO A 41 -18.66 -1.58 -6.79
C PRO A 41 -17.26 -1.19 -7.26
N LEU A 42 -16.29 -1.24 -6.35
CA LEU A 42 -14.89 -0.97 -6.67
C LEU A 42 -14.11 -2.25 -7.00
N GLY A 43 -14.72 -3.43 -6.85
CA GLY A 43 -14.10 -4.73 -7.11
C GLY A 43 -13.67 -5.43 -5.82
N TRP A 44 -12.57 -6.17 -5.86
CA TRP A 44 -12.08 -6.98 -4.74
C TRP A 44 -10.58 -6.87 -4.57
N ILE A 45 -10.08 -7.32 -3.42
CA ILE A 45 -8.66 -7.53 -3.22
C ILE A 45 -8.30 -8.99 -3.53
N GLY A 46 -7.24 -9.15 -4.32
CA GLY A 46 -6.52 -10.39 -4.53
C GLY A 46 -5.10 -10.29 -3.99
N LEU A 47 -4.38 -11.40 -4.05
CA LEU A 47 -3.01 -11.54 -3.58
C LEU A 47 -2.19 -12.28 -4.62
N GLY A 48 -1.08 -11.68 -5.06
CA GLY A 48 0.00 -12.42 -5.70
C GLY A 48 0.78 -13.22 -4.65
N THR A 49 1.15 -14.45 -4.97
CA THR A 49 1.83 -15.34 -4.01
C THR A 49 3.35 -15.30 -4.17
N LEU A 50 4.06 -15.63 -3.09
CA LEU A 50 5.48 -15.92 -3.12
C LEU A 50 5.76 -17.35 -3.62
N ARG A 51 6.96 -17.58 -4.14
CA ARG A 51 7.43 -18.92 -4.52
C ARG A 51 8.09 -19.68 -3.35
N ALA A 52 8.63 -18.95 -2.39
CA ALA A 52 9.31 -19.48 -1.21
C ALA A 52 9.02 -18.53 -0.03
N THR A 53 9.12 -19.06 1.19
CA THR A 53 8.91 -18.27 2.41
C THR A 53 10.02 -17.23 2.63
N ASP A 54 9.64 -16.07 3.14
CA ASP A 54 10.52 -14.96 3.52
C ASP A 54 10.10 -14.31 4.87
N ASN A 55 9.34 -15.04 5.69
CA ASN A 55 8.69 -14.56 6.92
C ASN A 55 7.67 -13.42 6.70
N SER A 56 7.24 -13.17 5.46
CA SER A 56 6.15 -12.23 5.20
C SER A 56 4.79 -12.90 5.39
N TRP A 57 3.78 -12.06 5.66
CA TRP A 57 2.38 -12.44 5.64
C TRP A 57 1.88 -12.86 4.25
N ILE A 58 2.66 -12.74 3.19
CA ILE A 58 2.17 -13.02 1.83
C ILE A 58 2.02 -14.54 1.65
N PRO A 59 0.89 -15.04 1.11
CA PRO A 59 0.73 -16.47 0.87
C PRO A 59 1.83 -17.04 -0.04
N VAL A 60 2.32 -18.23 0.29
CA VAL A 60 3.36 -18.94 -0.48
C VAL A 60 2.73 -20.07 -1.28
N SER A 61 2.97 -20.10 -2.59
CA SER A 61 2.57 -21.22 -3.44
C SER A 61 3.41 -21.29 -4.71
N THR A 62 3.95 -22.47 -5.01
CA THR A 62 4.66 -22.73 -6.28
C THR A 62 3.71 -22.88 -7.46
N GLN A 63 2.45 -23.28 -7.20
CA GLN A 63 1.44 -23.60 -8.20
C GLN A 63 0.50 -22.42 -8.48
N VAL A 64 -0.01 -21.78 -7.42
CA VAL A 64 -0.99 -20.69 -7.52
C VAL A 64 -0.23 -19.37 -7.59
N GLY A 65 -0.27 -18.68 -8.73
CA GLY A 65 0.44 -17.40 -8.91
C GLY A 65 -0.25 -16.20 -8.28
N ALA A 66 -1.58 -16.27 -8.18
CA ALA A 66 -2.43 -15.26 -7.56
C ALA A 66 -3.69 -15.94 -7.03
N LEU A 67 -4.31 -15.34 -6.02
CA LEU A 67 -5.52 -15.85 -5.40
C LEU A 67 -6.41 -14.71 -4.87
N THR A 68 -7.64 -15.04 -4.51
CA THR A 68 -8.52 -14.16 -3.74
C THR A 68 -9.26 -14.98 -2.68
N LEU A 69 -9.63 -14.32 -1.60
CA LEU A 69 -10.39 -14.88 -0.49
C LEU A 69 -11.89 -14.52 -0.59
N THR A 70 -12.30 -13.75 -1.61
CA THR A 70 -13.70 -13.36 -1.72
C THR A 70 -14.59 -14.57 -2.00
N ASP A 71 -15.67 -14.67 -1.24
CA ASP A 71 -16.75 -15.62 -1.47
C ASP A 71 -17.76 -15.11 -2.51
N ASP A 72 -17.72 -13.81 -2.83
CA ASP A 72 -18.61 -13.20 -3.82
C ASP A 72 -18.48 -13.88 -5.17
N PRO A 73 -19.58 -13.98 -5.94
CA PRO A 73 -19.51 -14.53 -7.29
C PRO A 73 -18.60 -13.66 -8.17
N LEU A 74 -17.54 -14.28 -8.70
CA LEU A 74 -16.65 -13.67 -9.68
C LEU A 74 -16.98 -14.19 -11.08
N PRO A 75 -16.83 -13.37 -12.13
CA PRO A 75 -16.91 -13.87 -13.49
C PRO A 75 -15.78 -14.89 -13.77
N PRO A 76 -15.91 -15.74 -14.79
CA PRO A 76 -14.87 -16.75 -15.12
C PRO A 76 -13.50 -16.15 -15.42
N ARG A 77 -13.44 -14.86 -15.79
CA ARG A 77 -12.22 -14.11 -16.05
C ARG A 77 -12.33 -12.73 -15.43
N VAL A 78 -11.26 -12.29 -14.79
CA VAL A 78 -11.17 -10.99 -14.11
C VAL A 78 -9.92 -10.25 -14.55
N THR A 79 -10.01 -8.93 -14.62
CA THR A 79 -8.83 -8.08 -14.80
C THR A 79 -8.23 -7.79 -13.43
N VAL A 80 -6.95 -8.10 -13.28
CA VAL A 80 -6.20 -7.94 -12.03
C VAL A 80 -5.10 -6.93 -12.24
N VAL A 81 -5.08 -5.88 -11.42
CA VAL A 81 -4.07 -4.83 -11.40
C VAL A 81 -3.13 -5.10 -10.21
N PRO A 82 -1.96 -5.71 -10.42
CA PRO A 82 -1.00 -5.92 -9.34
C PRO A 82 -0.47 -4.60 -8.78
N ARG A 83 0.11 -4.63 -7.57
CA ARG A 83 0.78 -3.46 -6.97
C ARG A 83 1.93 -2.88 -7.81
N THR A 84 2.48 -3.68 -8.73
CA THR A 84 3.50 -3.26 -9.69
C THR A 84 3.32 -4.01 -11.01
N GLY A 85 3.65 -3.36 -12.13
CA GLY A 85 3.51 -3.93 -13.47
C GLY A 85 2.15 -3.67 -14.12
N ALA A 86 1.91 -4.35 -15.24
CA ALA A 86 0.70 -4.16 -16.04
C ALA A 86 -0.48 -5.01 -15.55
N ALA A 87 -1.69 -4.53 -15.76
CA ALA A 87 -2.91 -5.29 -15.53
C ALA A 87 -2.92 -6.60 -16.35
N GLN A 88 -3.43 -7.67 -15.75
CA GLN A 88 -3.48 -9.01 -16.34
C GLN A 88 -4.91 -9.53 -16.36
N LEU A 89 -5.30 -10.21 -17.42
CA LEU A 89 -6.57 -10.94 -17.48
C LEU A 89 -6.34 -12.37 -17.00
N LEU A 90 -6.88 -12.72 -15.84
CA LEU A 90 -6.71 -14.02 -15.21
C LEU A 90 -8.03 -14.81 -15.19
N SER A 91 -7.93 -16.13 -15.21
CA SER A 91 -9.08 -17.04 -15.08
C SER A 91 -9.34 -17.37 -13.62
N VAL A 92 -10.61 -17.32 -13.20
CA VAL A 92 -11.02 -17.66 -11.84
C VAL A 92 -11.23 -19.18 -11.75
N GLY A 93 -10.51 -19.82 -10.84
CA GLY A 93 -10.68 -21.24 -10.54
C GLY A 93 -11.70 -21.51 -9.42
N ASN A 94 -11.99 -22.79 -9.21
CA ASN A 94 -12.81 -23.24 -8.08
C ASN A 94 -12.07 -23.01 -6.75
N SER A 95 -12.82 -22.81 -5.68
CA SER A 95 -12.25 -22.69 -4.33
C SER A 95 -11.47 -23.95 -3.97
N ILE A 96 -10.26 -23.75 -3.43
CA ILE A 96 -9.37 -24.79 -2.94
C ILE A 96 -8.85 -24.43 -1.54
N PRO A 97 -8.52 -25.41 -0.69
CA PRO A 97 -7.79 -25.14 0.54
C PRO A 97 -6.33 -24.81 0.22
N LEU A 98 -5.79 -23.76 0.84
CA LEU A 98 -4.38 -23.40 0.83
C LEU A 98 -3.84 -23.43 2.26
N GLN A 99 -2.72 -24.11 2.47
CA GLN A 99 -2.00 -24.07 3.75
C GLN A 99 -1.43 -22.66 3.96
N TYR A 100 -1.85 -21.99 5.04
CA TYR A 100 -1.48 -20.60 5.29
C TYR A 100 -1.55 -20.26 6.79
N GLY A 101 -0.65 -19.38 7.22
CA GLY A 101 -0.52 -19.02 8.63
C GLY A 101 0.17 -20.11 9.45
N CYS A 102 -0.11 -20.12 10.75
CA CYS A 102 0.43 -21.11 11.69
C CYS A 102 -0.46 -22.33 11.82
N ASP A 103 0.04 -23.34 12.55
CA ASP A 103 -0.73 -24.51 13.00
C ASP A 103 -1.36 -25.35 11.88
N ASN A 104 -0.82 -25.25 10.65
CA ASN A 104 -1.36 -25.91 9.45
C ASN A 104 -2.83 -25.54 9.16
N ASN A 105 -3.21 -24.29 9.46
CA ASN A 105 -4.51 -23.77 9.12
C ASN A 105 -4.75 -23.77 7.60
N GLN A 106 -6.00 -24.08 7.22
CA GLN A 106 -6.43 -24.06 5.83
C GLN A 106 -7.22 -22.79 5.54
N LEU A 107 -6.72 -22.02 4.58
CA LEU A 107 -7.41 -20.86 4.03
C LEU A 107 -8.15 -21.29 2.76
N GLY A 108 -9.47 -21.09 2.71
CA GLY A 108 -10.24 -21.24 1.48
C GLY A 108 -9.87 -20.11 0.51
N VAL A 109 -9.39 -20.46 -0.69
CA VAL A 109 -8.99 -19.47 -1.69
C VAL A 109 -9.48 -19.85 -3.07
N ARG A 110 -9.81 -18.85 -3.89
CA ARG A 110 -10.01 -19.04 -5.33
C ARG A 110 -8.72 -18.70 -6.07
N PRO A 111 -8.10 -19.67 -6.76
CA PRO A 111 -6.88 -19.41 -7.52
C PRO A 111 -7.21 -18.59 -8.76
N LEU A 112 -6.36 -17.61 -9.06
CA LEU A 112 -6.41 -16.81 -10.27
C LEU A 112 -5.30 -17.31 -11.20
N SER A 113 -5.70 -18.07 -12.22
CA SER A 113 -4.79 -18.77 -13.13
C SER A 113 -4.44 -17.91 -14.35
N GLY A 114 -3.19 -18.01 -14.80
CA GLY A 114 -2.66 -17.25 -15.92
C GLY A 114 -1.21 -16.85 -15.67
N VAL A 115 -0.84 -15.64 -16.09
CA VAL A 115 0.48 -15.08 -15.79
C VAL A 115 0.59 -14.84 -14.28
N ARG A 116 1.68 -15.32 -13.66
CA ARG A 116 1.98 -15.00 -12.26
C ARG A 116 2.23 -13.51 -12.11
N ILE A 117 1.56 -12.88 -11.16
CA ILE A 117 1.70 -11.45 -10.86
C ILE A 117 2.71 -11.22 -9.73
N ALA A 118 3.05 -9.95 -9.48
CA ALA A 118 3.90 -9.57 -8.35
C ALA A 118 3.26 -9.95 -7.01
N ALA A 119 4.08 -10.40 -6.06
CA ALA A 119 3.63 -10.83 -4.73
C ALA A 119 3.02 -9.66 -3.92
N GLY A 120 2.02 -9.95 -3.09
CA GLY A 120 1.29 -8.98 -2.27
C GLY A 120 -0.05 -8.55 -2.86
N PRO A 121 -0.65 -7.43 -2.40
CA PRO A 121 -1.98 -7.02 -2.82
C PRO A 121 -2.10 -6.75 -4.33
N ALA A 122 -3.24 -7.14 -4.88
CA ALA A 122 -3.65 -6.86 -6.25
C ALA A 122 -5.11 -6.42 -6.26
N TRP A 123 -5.46 -5.47 -7.11
CA TRP A 123 -6.83 -5.01 -7.26
C TRP A 123 -7.53 -5.80 -8.37
N ILE A 124 -8.58 -6.52 -8.02
CA ILE A 124 -9.44 -7.23 -8.98
C ILE A 124 -10.55 -6.27 -9.39
N LEU A 125 -10.55 -5.88 -10.66
CA LEU A 125 -11.53 -4.93 -11.17
C LEU A 125 -12.93 -5.57 -11.29
N PRO A 126 -14.01 -4.81 -11.04
CA PRO A 126 -15.36 -5.30 -11.27
C PRO A 126 -15.60 -5.56 -12.77
N PRO A 127 -16.48 -6.51 -13.14
CA PRO A 127 -16.78 -6.81 -14.55
C PRO A 127 -17.26 -5.57 -15.32
N GLU A 128 -18.03 -4.72 -14.65
CA GLU A 128 -18.61 -3.48 -15.20
C GLU A 128 -17.71 -2.27 -14.98
N THR A 129 -16.39 -2.46 -15.08
CA THR A 129 -15.43 -1.36 -14.94
C THR A 129 -15.70 -0.29 -16.02
N PRO A 130 -15.97 0.98 -15.63
CA PRO A 130 -16.22 2.04 -16.58
C PRO A 130 -15.06 2.22 -17.56
N PRO A 131 -15.33 2.47 -18.87
CA PRO A 131 -14.28 2.75 -19.85
C PRO A 131 -13.49 4.03 -19.58
N SER A 132 -13.90 4.87 -18.62
CA SER A 132 -13.14 6.03 -18.14
C SER A 132 -12.03 5.64 -17.16
N TRP A 133 -12.12 4.48 -16.49
CA TRP A 133 -11.09 4.03 -15.58
C TRP A 133 -9.84 3.61 -16.36
N ARG A 134 -8.70 4.14 -15.94
CA ARG A 134 -7.36 3.82 -16.42
C ARG A 134 -6.51 3.43 -15.21
N PRO A 135 -6.81 2.27 -14.60
CA PRO A 135 -6.20 1.89 -13.34
C PRO A 135 -4.71 1.66 -13.52
N ALA A 136 -3.91 2.28 -12.65
CA ALA A 136 -2.46 2.17 -12.70
C ALA A 136 -1.87 2.08 -11.28
N PRO A 137 -0.90 1.18 -11.04
CA PRO A 137 -0.27 1.05 -9.73
C PRO A 137 0.47 2.33 -9.32
N LEU A 138 0.43 2.64 -8.04
CA LEU A 138 1.17 3.72 -7.41
C LEU A 138 2.49 3.20 -6.85
N ALA A 139 3.57 3.93 -7.11
CA ALA A 139 4.83 3.69 -6.45
C ALA A 139 4.78 4.23 -5.01
N LEU A 140 4.94 3.34 -4.04
CA LEU A 140 5.12 3.69 -2.63
C LEU A 140 6.59 3.97 -2.36
N THR A 141 6.90 5.09 -1.70
CA THR A 141 8.27 5.40 -1.30
C THR A 141 8.73 4.53 -0.13
N THR A 142 10.05 4.40 0.02
CA THR A 142 10.61 3.91 1.28
C THR A 142 10.17 4.85 2.42
N PRO A 143 9.66 4.31 3.54
CA PRO A 143 9.22 5.13 4.65
C PRO A 143 10.36 5.82 5.37
N GLN A 144 10.08 7.02 5.89
CA GLN A 144 10.89 7.65 6.93
C GLN A 144 10.35 7.19 8.28
N ARG A 145 11.24 6.73 9.16
CA ARG A 145 10.86 6.01 10.38
C ARG A 145 11.67 6.51 11.58
N THR A 146 10.95 6.79 12.66
CA THR A 146 11.48 7.07 14.00
C THR A 146 10.57 6.39 15.02
N PRO A 147 10.97 6.28 16.30
CA PRO A 147 10.13 5.62 17.30
C PRO A 147 8.75 6.25 17.53
N THR A 148 8.57 7.54 17.23
CA THR A 148 7.32 8.27 17.46
C THR A 148 6.62 8.73 16.19
N HIS A 149 7.25 8.55 15.03
CA HIS A 149 6.75 9.07 13.76
C HIS A 149 7.15 8.17 12.59
N ARG A 150 6.21 7.94 11.67
CA ARG A 150 6.44 7.24 10.40
C ARG A 150 5.72 7.98 9.29
N SER A 151 6.39 8.16 8.15
CA SER A 151 5.79 8.78 6.97
C SER A 151 6.06 7.98 5.70
N HIS A 152 5.04 7.90 4.84
CA HIS A 152 5.11 7.32 3.50
C HIS A 152 4.56 8.32 2.48
N ALA A 153 5.05 8.25 1.25
CA ALA A 153 4.47 8.98 0.14
C ALA A 153 4.07 8.03 -1.00
N ALA A 154 3.00 8.39 -1.72
CA ALA A 154 2.52 7.69 -2.90
C ALA A 154 1.90 8.70 -3.87
N SER A 155 2.58 9.02 -4.97
CA SER A 155 2.13 10.11 -5.86
C SER A 155 1.96 11.43 -5.08
N THR A 156 0.78 12.05 -5.11
CA THR A 156 0.42 13.26 -4.37
C THR A 156 -0.10 13.01 -2.95
N LEU A 157 -0.07 11.75 -2.49
CA LEU A 157 -0.52 11.35 -1.17
C LEU A 157 0.66 11.27 -0.19
N VAL A 158 0.41 11.71 1.05
CA VAL A 158 1.31 11.51 2.20
C VAL A 158 0.54 10.84 3.32
N PHE A 159 1.09 9.76 3.85
CA PHE A 159 0.56 9.01 4.99
C PHE A 159 1.46 9.31 6.18
N ASP A 160 0.91 9.99 7.17
CA ASP A 160 1.64 10.43 8.35
C ASP A 160 1.12 9.70 9.58
N LEU A 161 2.00 9.00 10.28
CA LEU A 161 1.70 8.29 11.52
C LEU A 161 2.42 8.95 12.68
N VAL A 162 1.67 9.31 13.71
CA VAL A 162 2.19 9.91 14.94
C VAL A 162 1.73 9.08 16.13
N ARG A 163 2.68 8.67 16.97
CA ARG A 163 2.37 8.01 18.24
C ARG A 163 1.64 8.99 19.15
N ARG A 164 0.45 8.62 19.61
CA ARG A 164 -0.34 9.43 20.55
C ARG A 164 0.01 9.09 22.00
N ASP A 165 0.20 7.81 22.28
CA ASP A 165 0.54 7.28 23.59
C ASP A 165 1.16 5.86 23.42
N PRO A 166 1.44 5.10 24.51
CA PRO A 166 2.06 3.79 24.39
C PRO A 166 1.32 2.74 23.56
N SER A 167 0.00 2.86 23.33
CA SER A 167 -0.80 1.85 22.61
C SER A 167 -1.53 2.39 21.38
N ARG A 168 -1.51 3.70 21.13
CA ARG A 168 -2.27 4.32 20.04
C ARG A 168 -1.41 5.15 19.09
N VAL A 169 -1.75 5.05 17.81
CA VAL A 169 -1.13 5.77 16.69
C VAL A 169 -2.23 6.46 15.90
N ALA A 170 -2.04 7.74 15.60
CA ALA A 170 -2.90 8.44 14.66
C ALA A 170 -2.31 8.35 13.26
N LEU A 171 -3.12 7.96 12.29
CA LEU A 171 -2.84 8.04 10.86
C LEU A 171 -3.58 9.23 10.28
N THR A 172 -2.85 10.16 9.69
CA THR A 172 -3.39 11.23 8.86
C THR A 172 -2.97 10.99 7.41
N ILE A 173 -3.92 11.07 6.47
CA ILE A 173 -3.61 11.04 5.04
C ILE A 173 -3.87 12.44 4.48
N THR A 174 -2.87 12.98 3.80
CA THR A 174 -2.99 14.24 3.06
C THR A 174 -2.86 13.98 1.56
N ARG A 175 -3.58 14.78 0.78
CA ARG A 175 -3.50 14.83 -0.68
C ARG A 175 -3.18 16.27 -1.06
N GLU A 176 -2.06 16.47 -1.75
CA GLU A 176 -1.62 17.81 -2.17
C GLU A 176 -1.53 18.81 -0.99
N GLY A 177 -1.20 18.30 0.20
CA GLY A 177 -1.10 19.08 1.44
C GLY A 177 -2.41 19.28 2.21
N ALA A 178 -3.57 18.95 1.63
CA ALA A 178 -4.85 18.98 2.32
C ALA A 178 -5.13 17.66 3.05
N LYS A 179 -5.59 17.71 4.30
CA LYS A 179 -6.01 16.50 5.03
C LYS A 179 -7.30 15.94 4.44
N VAL A 180 -7.27 14.67 4.06
CA VAL A 180 -8.42 13.95 3.48
C VAL A 180 -8.87 12.75 4.32
N PHE A 181 -8.01 12.27 5.22
CA PHE A 181 -8.31 11.17 6.15
C PHE A 181 -7.65 11.40 7.50
N ASP A 182 -8.30 10.92 8.56
CA ASP A 182 -7.75 10.89 9.91
C ASP A 182 -8.36 9.68 10.64
N SER A 183 -7.53 8.86 11.28
CA SER A 183 -7.97 7.71 12.05
C SER A 183 -6.99 7.38 13.17
N VAL A 184 -7.48 6.73 14.23
CA VAL A 184 -6.64 6.23 15.32
C VAL A 184 -6.66 4.72 15.29
N TYR A 185 -5.46 4.15 15.29
CA TYR A 185 -5.22 2.72 15.39
C TYR A 185 -4.70 2.39 16.77
N GLU A 186 -5.16 1.28 17.31
CA GLU A 186 -4.82 0.82 18.65
C GLU A 186 -4.17 -0.56 18.58
N ARG A 187 -3.12 -0.75 19.37
CA ARG A 187 -2.56 -2.08 19.63
C ARG A 187 -3.53 -2.83 20.52
N ALA A 188 -4.21 -3.82 19.95
CA ALA A 188 -5.17 -4.66 20.66
C ALA A 188 -4.53 -5.32 21.90
N VAL A 189 -5.31 -5.50 22.95
CA VAL A 189 -4.89 -6.27 24.14
C VAL A 189 -5.21 -7.74 23.89
N MET A 190 -4.24 -8.61 24.12
CA MET A 190 -4.39 -10.07 24.00
C MET A 190 -3.52 -10.76 25.06
N ASP A 191 -3.93 -11.95 25.50
CA ASP A 191 -3.13 -12.77 26.40
C ASP A 191 -1.76 -13.09 25.77
N GLY A 192 -0.69 -12.89 26.54
CA GLY A 192 0.69 -13.08 26.08
C GLY A 192 1.28 -11.91 25.28
N ALA A 193 0.51 -10.87 24.96
CA ALA A 193 1.03 -9.67 24.32
C ALA A 193 1.96 -8.88 25.26
N ASP A 194 3.18 -8.56 24.81
CA ASP A 194 4.01 -7.58 25.51
C ASP A 194 3.48 -6.17 25.26
N LEU A 195 2.80 -5.64 26.27
CA LEU A 195 2.27 -4.28 26.27
C LEU A 195 3.13 -3.32 27.12
N SER A 196 4.24 -3.79 27.67
CA SER A 196 5.10 -3.00 28.56
C SER A 196 5.88 -1.92 27.81
N ALA A 197 6.29 -2.20 26.57
CA ALA A 197 6.92 -1.24 25.69
C ALA A 197 5.88 -0.39 24.95
N ALA A 198 6.13 0.91 24.85
CA ALA A 198 5.37 1.80 23.97
C ALA A 198 5.53 1.37 22.50
N LEU A 199 4.50 1.59 21.68
CA LEU A 199 4.58 1.39 20.23
C LEU A 199 5.80 2.07 19.63
N ASP A 200 6.67 1.32 18.94
CA ASP A 200 7.81 1.86 18.21
C ASP A 200 7.44 1.99 16.72
N LEU A 201 7.24 3.24 16.26
CA LEU A 201 6.92 3.51 14.85
C LEU A 201 8.09 3.25 13.87
N ALA A 202 9.27 2.85 14.35
CA ALA A 202 10.34 2.35 13.50
C ALA A 202 10.13 0.88 13.07
N GLU A 203 9.31 0.13 13.81
CA GLU A 203 9.11 -1.32 13.61
C GLU A 203 7.73 -1.65 13.05
N THR A 204 7.62 -2.75 12.31
CA THR A 204 6.31 -3.25 11.83
C THR A 204 5.75 -4.20 12.89
N VAL A 205 4.96 -3.67 13.82
CA VAL A 205 4.36 -4.41 14.95
C VAL A 205 2.83 -4.24 15.00
N PRO A 206 2.10 -5.06 15.77
CA PRO A 206 0.64 -4.96 15.89
C PRO A 206 0.14 -3.56 16.22
N GLY A 207 -0.91 -3.13 15.51
CA GLY A 207 -1.56 -1.82 15.70
C GLY A 207 -0.94 -0.65 14.92
N ILE A 208 0.14 -0.87 14.14
CA ILE A 208 0.74 0.17 13.29
C ILE A 208 0.37 -0.10 11.83
N PRO A 209 -0.54 0.67 11.21
CA PRO A 209 -0.89 0.48 9.82
C PRO A 209 0.26 0.90 8.88
N GLU A 210 0.36 0.27 7.72
CA GLU A 210 1.36 0.58 6.69
C GLU A 210 0.73 0.48 5.29
N PRO A 211 0.85 1.49 4.41
CA PRO A 211 0.42 1.34 3.02
C PRO A 211 1.30 0.29 2.32
N VAL A 212 0.68 -0.73 1.74
CA VAL A 212 1.37 -1.85 1.07
C VAL A 212 1.09 -1.95 -0.42
N ALA A 213 0.02 -1.31 -0.89
CA ALA A 213 -0.27 -1.14 -2.31
C ALA A 213 -1.16 0.10 -2.52
N GLY A 214 -1.16 0.62 -3.75
CA GLY A 214 -2.14 1.61 -4.17
C GLY A 214 -2.28 1.65 -5.67
N TRP A 215 -3.41 2.15 -6.15
CA TRP A 215 -3.74 2.32 -7.55
C TRP A 215 -4.46 3.65 -7.75
N SER A 216 -4.13 4.35 -8.83
CA SER A 216 -4.96 5.45 -9.33
C SER A 216 -6.06 4.91 -10.21
N PHE A 217 -7.24 5.52 -10.19
CA PHE A 217 -8.32 5.21 -11.14
C PHE A 217 -8.09 5.89 -12.50
N ALA A 218 -7.39 7.03 -12.51
CA ALA A 218 -6.93 7.78 -13.67
C ALA A 218 -5.77 8.69 -13.25
N PRO A 219 -5.00 9.28 -14.19
CA PRO A 219 -4.00 10.29 -13.85
C PRO A 219 -4.60 11.41 -12.99
N ALA A 220 -4.02 11.65 -11.81
CA ALA A 220 -4.53 12.59 -10.79
C ALA A 220 -5.99 12.33 -10.30
N GLY A 221 -6.57 11.18 -10.60
CA GLY A 221 -7.93 10.81 -10.17
C GLY A 221 -7.99 10.32 -8.72
N PRO A 222 -9.13 9.73 -8.30
CA PRO A 222 -9.21 9.00 -7.05
C PRO A 222 -8.14 7.90 -6.96
N PHE A 223 -7.79 7.53 -5.73
CA PHE A 223 -6.82 6.48 -5.44
C PHE A 223 -7.45 5.40 -4.56
N LEU A 224 -7.26 4.14 -4.91
CA LEU A 224 -7.49 3.01 -4.01
C LEU A 224 -6.17 2.65 -3.35
N VAL A 225 -6.08 2.74 -2.04
CA VAL A 225 -4.87 2.40 -1.28
C VAL A 225 -5.20 1.28 -0.30
N VAL A 226 -4.31 0.30 -0.17
CA VAL A 226 -4.47 -0.79 0.80
C VAL A 226 -3.48 -0.60 1.92
N LEU A 227 -4.02 -0.42 3.14
CA LEU A 227 -3.24 -0.48 4.36
C LEU A 227 -3.15 -1.92 4.84
N LEU A 228 -1.96 -2.37 5.17
CA LEU A 228 -1.72 -3.52 6.02
C LEU A 228 -1.82 -3.06 7.46
N VAL A 229 -2.66 -3.73 8.25
CA VAL A 229 -2.78 -3.50 9.70
C VAL A 229 -2.39 -4.79 10.40
N PRO A 230 -1.16 -4.90 10.91
CA PRO A 230 -0.73 -6.05 11.68
C PRO A 230 -1.55 -6.17 12.97
N GLY A 231 -1.98 -7.40 13.27
CA GLY A 231 -2.50 -7.82 14.56
C GLY A 231 -1.60 -8.89 15.16
N TYR A 232 -1.95 -9.39 16.35
CA TYR A 232 -1.19 -10.46 17.00
C TYR A 232 -1.36 -11.82 16.30
N GLU A 233 -2.55 -12.07 15.74
CA GLU A 233 -2.93 -13.34 15.11
C GLU A 233 -3.15 -13.21 13.59
N GLY A 234 -2.69 -12.12 12.99
CA GLY A 234 -2.88 -11.94 11.56
C GLY A 234 -2.56 -10.56 11.05
N VAL A 235 -2.99 -10.34 9.82
CA VAL A 235 -2.98 -9.03 9.18
C VAL A 235 -4.35 -8.75 8.58
N THR A 236 -4.80 -7.51 8.73
CA THR A 236 -5.96 -7.00 8.01
C THR A 236 -5.48 -6.13 6.85
N LEU A 237 -5.95 -6.39 5.65
CA LEU A 237 -5.82 -5.49 4.51
C LEU A 237 -7.06 -4.60 4.48
N GLN A 238 -6.86 -3.30 4.67
CA GLN A 238 -7.91 -2.28 4.70
C GLN A 238 -7.81 -1.39 3.46
N PRO A 239 -8.69 -1.55 2.47
CA PRO A 239 -8.75 -0.68 1.32
C PRO A 239 -9.41 0.65 1.69
N ILE A 240 -8.76 1.75 1.30
CA ILE A 240 -9.23 3.12 1.46
C ILE A 240 -9.37 3.72 0.07
N LEU A 241 -10.55 4.22 -0.25
CA LEU A 241 -10.76 5.10 -1.38
C LEU A 241 -10.43 6.54 -0.95
N ILE A 242 -9.47 7.16 -1.63
CA ILE A 242 -9.06 8.54 -1.43
C ILE A 242 -9.52 9.35 -2.65
N GLU A 243 -10.45 10.25 -2.41
CA GLU A 243 -11.00 11.18 -3.40
C GLU A 243 -10.29 12.54 -3.30
N GLU A 244 -10.84 13.59 -3.90
CA GLU A 244 -10.20 14.90 -3.92
C GLU A 244 -10.13 15.53 -2.53
N THR A 245 -11.23 15.47 -1.78
CA THR A 245 -11.37 16.16 -0.48
C THR A 245 -11.65 15.23 0.69
N SER A 246 -11.79 13.94 0.44
CA SER A 246 -12.20 12.95 1.44
C SER A 246 -11.56 11.60 1.17
N ALA A 247 -11.56 10.76 2.20
CA ALA A 247 -11.24 9.35 2.07
C ALA A 247 -12.14 8.52 2.97
N ARG A 248 -12.35 7.26 2.58
CA ARG A 248 -13.21 6.31 3.31
C ARG A 248 -12.69 4.89 3.14
N LEU A 249 -12.95 4.05 4.13
CA LEU A 249 -12.81 2.61 3.97
C LEU A 249 -13.77 2.11 2.88
N VAL A 250 -13.36 1.07 2.16
CA VAL A 250 -14.19 0.41 1.16
C VAL A 250 -14.70 -0.89 1.75
N GLU A 251 -15.88 -0.80 2.35
CA GLU A 251 -16.56 -1.94 2.98
C GLU A 251 -16.74 -3.09 1.98
N GLY A 252 -16.46 -4.31 2.44
CA GLY A 252 -16.58 -5.53 1.64
C GLY A 252 -15.33 -5.87 0.81
N MET A 253 -14.32 -4.99 0.78
CA MET A 253 -13.04 -5.27 0.13
C MET A 253 -11.94 -5.66 1.12
N GLU A 254 -12.19 -5.58 2.42
CA GLU A 254 -11.22 -5.95 3.45
C GLU A 254 -10.90 -7.44 3.42
N LEU A 255 -9.62 -7.77 3.65
CA LEU A 255 -9.19 -9.16 3.81
C LEU A 255 -8.57 -9.34 5.20
N TYR A 256 -8.98 -10.39 5.90
CA TYR A 256 -8.30 -10.87 7.10
C TYR A 256 -7.50 -12.11 6.77
N LEU A 257 -6.22 -12.10 7.15
CA LEU A 257 -5.29 -13.18 6.91
C LEU A 257 -4.70 -13.62 8.25
N TYR A 258 -5.00 -14.86 8.66
CA TYR A 258 -4.43 -15.43 9.88
C TYR A 258 -2.93 -15.71 9.70
N TRP A 259 -2.10 -15.09 10.52
CA TRP A 259 -0.64 -15.13 10.43
C TRP A 259 -0.03 -14.81 11.79
N CYS A 260 0.80 -15.69 12.35
CA CYS A 260 1.47 -15.38 13.61
C CYS A 260 2.69 -14.49 13.36
N ALA A 261 2.76 -13.41 14.11
CA ALA A 261 3.95 -12.57 14.17
C ALA A 261 5.05 -13.12 15.11
N PHE A 262 4.87 -14.33 15.67
CA PHE A 262 5.70 -14.93 16.73
C PHE A 262 6.22 -16.31 16.33
#